data_AF-A0A7U8K7D5-F1
#
_entry.id   AF-A0A7U8K7D5-F1
#
_cell.length_a   1.000
_cell.length_b   1.000
_cell.length_c   1.000
_cell.angle_alpha   90.00
_cell.angle_beta   90.00
_cell.angle_gamma   90.00
#
_symmetry.space_group_name_H-M   'P 1'
#
loop_
_entity.id
_entity.type
_entity.pdbx_description
1 polymer ?
#
loop_
_entity_poly.entity_id
_entity_poly.type
_entity_poly.pdbx_seq_one_letter_code
_entity_poly.pdbx_strand_id
1 'polypeptide(L)'
;MVDYADDVDGVILEDDEQGNDSEPQEEDAETRRYSDMAFNPWRFAATVKAEALVREAVQAVEAAETRQKKRRANDQKVFEDTVEAVICDLMHHRICGREHGIRVSRSNRSLGKSRYRNPIYSKVFPSILDKLEYAGWIEQTVGDRGKVVKGAQTVIYPGPRLVSRMDAVDISLADMGIADQSDPIILQRPKKDRRMFGAREEYEDNERTRQFRSEMDQINGWLGKADLEVLDASDIAVDDTGAAIIRLHDPAKRKLRRYFTDSDHTFTSGGRLFGGFWQNMTKAERRDLLLIEGESCVALDYSGMGLRIAYGHAGIDPGEGDLYLVPGLEDFRSGVKIVTSAMLAASTRLRRMPEGTRVKFPRLLKFSTVRDAIEGRHPSIRHLFYSGHGHAVQFTESQIMVDVLLRLMKMEIVALPVHDAVLIAESKADQTKAVMLEAFRDHVGFPGSVTFEN
;
A
#
# COMPACT_ATOMS: atom_id res chain seq x y z
N MET A 1 13.76 21.73 9.08
CA MET A 1 12.30 21.90 9.19
C MET A 1 11.69 21.43 7.89
N VAL A 2 11.33 20.15 7.84
CA VAL A 2 10.84 19.46 6.64
C VAL A 2 9.33 19.28 6.84
N ASP A 3 8.57 19.77 5.86
CA ASP A 3 7.11 19.81 5.86
C ASP A 3 6.60 18.47 5.30
N TYR A 4 5.82 17.73 6.09
CA TYR A 4 5.50 16.29 5.94
C TYR A 4 4.24 16.01 5.10
N ALA A 5 3.92 16.86 4.13
CA ALA A 5 2.58 16.88 3.55
C ALA A 5 2.40 16.13 2.21
N ASP A 6 3.45 15.52 1.64
CA ASP A 6 3.43 15.18 0.21
C ASP A 6 3.32 13.68 -0.15
N ASP A 7 3.29 12.73 0.78
CA ASP A 7 3.31 11.30 0.43
C ASP A 7 2.53 10.40 1.42
N VAL A 8 1.23 10.64 1.61
CA VAL A 8 0.37 9.75 2.42
C VAL A 8 -0.42 8.76 1.57
N ASP A 9 0.27 8.11 0.64
CA ASP A 9 -0.16 6.84 0.04
C ASP A 9 0.63 5.65 0.63
N GLY A 10 1.51 5.92 1.60
CA GLY A 10 2.19 4.89 2.37
C GLY A 10 1.34 4.53 3.58
N VAL A 11 0.54 3.48 3.45
CA VAL A 11 0.03 2.75 4.62
C VAL A 11 1.24 2.39 5.48
N ILE A 12 1.21 2.75 6.76
CA ILE A 12 2.10 2.17 7.76
C ILE A 12 1.72 0.69 7.83
N LEU A 13 2.47 -0.16 7.16
CA LEU A 13 2.48 -1.57 7.46
C LEU A 13 3.74 -1.77 8.29
N GLU A 14 3.54 -1.92 9.60
CA GLU A 14 4.55 -2.56 10.43
C GLU A 14 4.92 -3.91 9.80
N ASP A 15 6.17 -4.33 9.96
CA ASP A 15 6.61 -5.68 9.61
C ASP A 15 5.87 -6.67 10.54
N ASP A 16 4.62 -7.00 10.19
CA ASP A 16 3.82 -8.02 10.87
C ASP A 16 4.24 -9.41 10.39
N GLU A 17 5.47 -9.79 10.79
CA GLU A 17 5.73 -11.17 11.20
C GLU A 17 5.17 -11.44 12.62
N GLN A 18 4.24 -10.61 13.08
CA GLN A 18 3.56 -10.72 14.36
C GLN A 18 2.35 -11.64 14.19
N GLY A 19 2.55 -12.93 14.46
CA GLY A 19 1.46 -13.72 15.03
C GLY A 19 1.11 -13.11 16.39
N ASN A 20 0.12 -12.21 16.43
CA ASN A 20 -0.47 -11.74 17.68
C ASN A 20 -1.92 -11.26 17.44
N ASP A 21 -2.85 -11.90 18.14
CA ASP A 21 -4.19 -11.39 18.44
C ASP A 21 -4.08 -10.16 19.36
N SER A 22 -3.66 -9.01 18.81
CA SER A 22 -3.72 -7.75 19.54
C SER A 22 -4.57 -6.74 18.78
N GLU A 23 -5.49 -6.12 19.52
CA GLU A 23 -6.37 -5.04 19.11
C GLU A 23 -5.62 -3.95 18.31
N PRO A 24 -6.31 -3.25 17.38
CA PRO A 24 -5.69 -2.26 16.52
C PRO A 24 -5.02 -1.17 17.36
N GLN A 25 -3.75 -0.89 17.10
CA GLN A 25 -3.05 0.20 17.77
C GLN A 25 -3.63 1.56 17.32
N GLU A 26 -3.68 2.57 18.20
CA GLU A 26 -4.20 3.92 17.90
C GLU A 26 -3.57 4.55 16.63
N GLU A 27 -2.32 4.18 16.30
CA GLU A 27 -1.55 4.68 15.16
C GLU A 27 -2.13 4.20 13.80
N ASP A 28 -2.76 3.01 13.76
CA ASP A 28 -3.44 2.48 12.57
C ASP A 28 -4.75 3.23 12.30
N ALA A 29 -5.49 3.55 13.35
CA ALA A 29 -6.73 4.33 13.25
C ALA A 29 -6.44 5.77 12.78
N GLU A 30 -5.35 6.38 13.26
CA GLU A 30 -4.93 7.71 12.81
C GLU A 30 -4.53 7.68 11.33
N THR A 31 -3.66 6.74 10.92
CA THR A 31 -3.20 6.55 9.53
C THR A 31 -4.36 6.33 8.55
N ARG A 32 -5.36 5.56 8.95
CA ARG A 32 -6.58 5.33 8.15
C ARG A 32 -7.42 6.59 8.03
N ARG A 33 -7.64 7.32 9.13
CA ARG A 33 -8.29 8.64 9.10
C ARG A 33 -7.59 9.56 8.10
N TYR A 34 -6.25 9.61 8.08
CA TYR A 34 -5.51 10.43 7.10
C TYR A 34 -5.75 10.02 5.65
N SER A 35 -5.73 8.72 5.34
CA SER A 35 -5.98 8.22 3.98
C SER A 35 -7.37 8.62 3.49
N ASP A 36 -8.36 8.60 4.37
CA ASP A 36 -9.74 8.96 4.02
C ASP A 36 -9.96 10.48 3.84
N MET A 37 -9.08 11.31 4.41
CA MET A 37 -9.06 12.75 4.13
C MET A 37 -8.26 13.08 2.87
N ALA A 38 -7.49 12.18 2.27
CA ALA A 38 -6.61 12.54 1.15
C ALA A 38 -7.38 12.62 -0.18
N PHE A 39 -7.14 13.68 -0.96
CA PHE A 39 -7.72 13.82 -2.30
C PHE A 39 -7.23 12.73 -3.25
N ASN A 40 -8.16 12.01 -3.88
CA ASN A 40 -7.88 11.03 -4.92
C ASN A 40 -7.98 11.67 -6.32
N PRO A 41 -6.86 11.99 -6.98
CA PRO A 41 -6.86 12.67 -8.28
C PRO A 41 -7.23 11.73 -9.44
N TRP A 42 -7.46 10.44 -9.19
CA TRP A 42 -7.69 9.42 -10.22
C TRP A 42 -9.16 9.04 -10.40
N ARG A 43 -10.07 9.68 -9.66
CA ARG A 43 -11.50 9.45 -9.83
C ARG A 43 -12.01 10.12 -11.09
N PHE A 44 -12.93 9.45 -11.78
CA PHE A 44 -13.58 9.94 -12.98
C PHE A 44 -15.07 9.57 -12.99
N ALA A 45 -15.85 10.24 -13.85
CA ALA A 45 -17.27 9.98 -14.01
C ALA A 45 -17.47 8.73 -14.89
N ALA A 46 -18.07 7.67 -14.34
CA ALA A 46 -18.20 6.38 -15.02
C ALA A 46 -19.51 6.20 -15.80
N THR A 47 -20.48 7.11 -15.63
CA THR A 47 -21.80 7.03 -16.26
C THR A 47 -22.21 8.35 -16.92
N VAL A 48 -23.10 8.28 -17.90
CA VAL A 48 -23.60 9.44 -18.65
C VAL A 48 -24.17 10.53 -17.74
N LYS A 49 -24.82 10.17 -16.62
CA LYS A 49 -25.36 11.15 -15.68
C LYS A 49 -24.28 11.83 -14.85
N ALA A 50 -23.25 11.11 -14.41
CA ALA A 50 -22.10 11.71 -13.74
C ALA A 50 -21.29 12.59 -14.69
N GLU A 51 -21.08 12.14 -15.94
CA GLU A 51 -20.41 12.92 -16.99
C GLU A 51 -21.16 14.24 -17.26
N ALA A 52 -22.49 14.21 -17.31
CA ALA A 52 -23.32 15.40 -17.48
C ALA A 52 -23.15 16.38 -16.32
N LEU A 53 -23.15 15.89 -15.08
CA LEU A 53 -22.92 16.71 -13.88
C LEU A 53 -21.53 17.35 -13.88
N VAL A 54 -20.49 16.57 -14.19
CA VAL A 54 -19.11 17.10 -14.34
C VAL A 54 -19.05 18.16 -15.44
N ARG A 55 -19.72 17.94 -16.57
CA ARG A 55 -19.79 18.93 -17.67
C ARG A 55 -20.44 20.24 -17.23
N GLU A 56 -21.47 20.20 -16.40
CA GLU A 56 -22.07 21.41 -15.81
C GLU A 56 -21.06 22.16 -14.91
N ALA A 57 -20.27 21.44 -14.12
CA ALA A 57 -19.23 22.03 -13.28
C ALA A 57 -18.12 22.68 -14.14
N VAL A 58 -17.67 21.98 -15.20
CA VAL A 58 -16.71 22.52 -16.17
C VAL A 58 -17.22 23.82 -16.78
N GLN A 59 -18.46 23.82 -17.30
CA GLN A 59 -19.07 25.01 -17.90
C GLN A 59 -19.19 26.18 -16.91
N ALA A 60 -19.51 25.90 -15.65
CA ALA A 60 -19.59 26.92 -14.61
C ALA A 60 -18.22 27.55 -14.31
N VAL A 61 -17.16 26.74 -14.29
CA VAL A 61 -15.79 27.24 -14.10
C VAL A 61 -15.33 28.04 -15.30
N GLU A 62 -15.62 27.60 -16.53
CA GLU A 62 -15.32 28.34 -17.76
C GLU A 62 -16.03 29.69 -17.81
N ALA A 63 -17.29 29.75 -17.38
CA ALA A 63 -18.05 31.00 -17.30
C ALA A 63 -17.48 31.99 -16.27
N ALA A 64 -16.81 31.50 -15.22
CA ALA A 64 -16.15 32.31 -14.20
C ALA A 64 -14.74 32.79 -14.61
N GLU A 65 -14.24 32.43 -15.80
CA GLU A 65 -12.91 32.78 -16.25
C GLU A 65 -12.82 34.15 -16.93
N THR A 66 -11.83 34.93 -16.52
CA THR A 66 -11.50 36.23 -17.14
C THR A 66 -10.54 36.10 -18.33
N ARG A 67 -10.35 34.88 -18.84
CA ARG A 67 -9.33 34.54 -19.83
C ARG A 67 -9.73 35.02 -21.23
N GLN A 68 -8.85 35.77 -21.91
CA GLN A 68 -9.12 36.32 -23.25
C GLN A 68 -8.76 35.40 -24.42
N LYS A 69 -7.90 34.40 -24.22
CA LYS A 69 -7.44 33.48 -25.28
C LYS A 69 -7.91 32.06 -25.01
N LYS A 70 -8.34 31.31 -26.03
CA LYS A 70 -8.72 29.90 -25.90
C LYS A 70 -7.57 29.06 -25.28
N ARG A 71 -7.90 28.03 -24.51
CA ARG A 71 -6.94 27.00 -24.07
C ARG A 71 -6.37 26.25 -25.26
N ARG A 72 -5.11 25.81 -25.13
CA ARG A 72 -4.56 24.78 -26.03
C ARG A 72 -5.28 23.45 -25.72
N ALA A 73 -5.34 22.55 -26.69
CA ALA A 73 -6.06 21.28 -26.53
C ALA A 73 -5.62 20.48 -25.29
N ASN A 74 -4.32 20.35 -25.05
CA ASN A 74 -3.80 19.65 -23.87
C ASN A 74 -4.13 20.38 -22.56
N ASP A 75 -4.07 21.71 -22.54
CA ASP A 75 -4.40 22.50 -21.35
C ASP A 75 -5.91 22.44 -21.04
N GLN A 76 -6.75 22.33 -22.07
CA GLN A 76 -8.19 22.13 -21.93
C GLN A 76 -8.47 20.77 -21.30
N LYS A 77 -7.83 19.72 -21.81
CA LYS A 77 -7.98 18.37 -21.25
C LYS A 77 -7.58 18.31 -19.78
N VAL A 78 -6.39 18.80 -19.42
CA VAL A 78 -5.95 18.81 -18.01
C VAL A 78 -6.90 19.61 -17.12
N PHE A 79 -7.47 20.70 -17.63
CA PHE A 79 -8.47 21.48 -16.91
C PHE A 79 -9.76 20.68 -16.66
N GLU A 80 -10.30 20.01 -17.69
CA GLU A 80 -11.48 19.15 -17.60
C GLU A 80 -11.23 17.98 -16.64
N ASP A 81 -10.11 17.27 -16.80
CA ASP A 81 -9.68 16.16 -15.94
C ASP A 81 -9.54 16.62 -14.46
N THR A 82 -9.06 17.86 -14.23
CA THR A 82 -8.96 18.41 -12.88
C THR A 82 -10.32 18.64 -12.24
N VAL A 83 -11.25 19.25 -12.98
CA VAL A 83 -12.61 19.50 -12.49
C VAL A 83 -13.32 18.17 -12.23
N GLU A 84 -13.19 17.21 -13.16
CA GLU A 84 -13.75 15.87 -13.03
C GLU A 84 -13.26 15.18 -11.75
N ALA A 85 -11.96 15.12 -11.52
CA ALA A 85 -11.38 14.47 -10.35
C ALA A 85 -11.88 15.09 -9.03
N VAL A 86 -11.90 16.43 -8.94
CA VAL A 86 -12.39 17.15 -7.74
C VAL A 86 -13.86 16.84 -7.48
N ILE A 87 -14.70 16.92 -8.51
CA ILE A 87 -16.15 16.67 -8.37
C ILE A 87 -16.41 15.20 -8.03
N CYS A 88 -15.77 14.25 -8.71
CA CYS A 88 -15.94 12.83 -8.44
C CYS A 88 -15.45 12.40 -7.06
N ASP A 89 -14.34 12.95 -6.56
CA ASP A 89 -13.87 12.61 -5.21
C ASP A 89 -14.79 13.17 -4.12
N LEU A 90 -15.33 14.37 -4.31
CA LEU A 90 -16.34 14.95 -3.41
C LEU A 90 -17.67 14.17 -3.45
N MET A 91 -18.12 13.73 -4.62
CA MET A 91 -19.32 12.88 -4.75
C MET A 91 -19.13 11.55 -3.99
N HIS A 92 -18.00 10.87 -4.21
CA HIS A 92 -17.67 9.63 -3.54
C HIS A 92 -17.60 9.81 -2.02
N HIS A 93 -16.83 10.82 -1.59
CA HIS A 93 -16.63 11.14 -0.19
C HIS A 93 -17.96 11.38 0.55
N ARG A 94 -18.88 12.12 -0.08
CA ARG A 94 -20.23 12.35 0.44
C ARG A 94 -21.04 11.06 0.56
N ILE A 95 -21.04 10.20 -0.46
CA ILE A 95 -21.81 8.95 -0.45
C ILE A 95 -21.31 7.99 0.62
N CYS A 96 -20.00 7.99 0.89
CA CYS A 96 -19.42 7.23 2.00
C CYS A 96 -19.74 7.79 3.40
N GLY A 97 -20.55 8.86 3.52
CA GLY A 97 -20.99 9.38 4.81
C GLY A 97 -19.90 10.03 5.65
N ARG A 98 -18.82 10.51 5.01
CA ARG A 98 -17.66 11.06 5.72
C ARG A 98 -17.93 12.50 6.19
N GLU A 99 -17.81 12.74 7.48
CA GLU A 99 -18.09 14.07 8.07
C GLU A 99 -16.96 15.10 7.89
N HIS A 100 -15.74 14.64 7.64
CA HIS A 100 -14.55 15.47 7.50
C HIS A 100 -14.32 15.86 6.04
N GLY A 101 -13.84 17.05 5.71
CA GLY A 101 -13.57 17.38 4.30
C GLY A 101 -12.32 16.71 3.71
N ILE A 102 -12.18 16.80 2.40
CA ILE A 102 -11.03 16.28 1.65
C ILE A 102 -9.89 17.30 1.70
N ARG A 103 -8.69 16.86 2.06
CA ARG A 103 -7.47 17.65 2.11
C ARG A 103 -6.80 17.70 0.73
N VAL A 104 -6.52 18.92 0.29
CA VAL A 104 -5.80 19.23 -0.95
C VAL A 104 -4.62 20.17 -0.69
N SER A 105 -3.54 19.96 -1.44
CA SER A 105 -2.36 20.82 -1.36
C SER A 105 -2.43 21.96 -2.37
N ARG A 106 -2.15 23.19 -1.91
CA ARG A 106 -2.02 24.39 -2.77
C ARG A 106 -0.55 24.83 -2.95
N SER A 107 0.40 24.09 -2.41
CA SER A 107 1.83 24.44 -2.43
C SER A 107 2.48 24.11 -3.78
N ASN A 108 3.32 25.00 -4.29
CA ASN A 108 4.08 24.76 -5.53
C ASN A 108 5.04 23.55 -5.43
N ARG A 109 5.41 23.11 -4.21
CA ARG A 109 6.21 21.89 -4.02
C ARG A 109 5.43 20.64 -4.44
N SER A 110 4.16 20.61 -4.09
CA SER A 110 3.20 19.53 -4.37
C SER A 110 2.47 19.67 -5.70
N LEU A 111 2.63 20.80 -6.39
CA LEU A 111 2.04 21.07 -7.73
C LEU A 111 3.08 21.08 -8.87
N GLY A 112 4.33 20.75 -8.58
CA GLY A 112 5.38 20.53 -9.58
C GLY A 112 5.16 19.25 -10.38
N LYS A 113 5.82 19.11 -11.53
CA LYS A 113 5.83 17.85 -12.29
C LYS A 113 6.58 16.78 -11.48
N SER A 114 6.04 15.58 -11.45
CA SER A 114 6.76 14.40 -10.97
C SER A 114 6.21 13.15 -11.61
N ARG A 115 7.04 12.12 -11.76
CA ARG A 115 6.61 10.80 -12.26
C ARG A 115 5.51 10.15 -11.41
N TYR A 116 5.50 10.43 -10.11
CA TYR A 116 4.56 9.83 -9.16
C TYR A 116 3.27 10.63 -8.98
N ARG A 117 3.16 11.76 -9.70
CA ARG A 117 2.10 12.72 -9.48
C ARG A 117 1.15 12.73 -10.67
N ASN A 118 -0.14 12.74 -10.38
CA ASN A 118 -1.17 12.87 -11.40
C ASN A 118 -0.98 14.20 -12.18
N PRO A 119 -1.07 14.19 -13.52
CA PRO A 119 -0.96 15.39 -14.36
C PRO A 119 -1.91 16.55 -14.02
N ILE A 120 -3.04 16.30 -13.35
CA ILE A 120 -3.98 17.36 -12.92
C ILE A 120 -3.34 18.31 -11.91
N TYR A 121 -2.35 17.85 -11.14
CA TYR A 121 -1.62 18.70 -10.22
C TYR A 121 -0.73 19.66 -11.02
N SER A 122 -1.18 20.91 -11.07
CA SER A 122 -0.50 21.98 -11.77
C SER A 122 -0.62 23.28 -10.98
N LYS A 123 0.16 24.30 -11.38
CA LYS A 123 0.05 25.65 -10.80
C LYS A 123 -1.34 26.28 -10.97
N VAL A 124 -2.18 25.72 -11.84
CA VAL A 124 -3.54 26.20 -12.10
C VAL A 124 -4.56 25.56 -11.13
N PHE A 125 -4.22 24.43 -10.50
CA PHE A 125 -5.09 23.69 -9.59
C PHE A 125 -5.74 24.58 -8.50
N PRO A 126 -4.99 25.43 -7.76
CA PRO A 126 -5.59 26.33 -6.76
C PRO A 126 -6.64 27.28 -7.35
N SER A 127 -6.39 27.79 -8.56
CA SER A 127 -7.31 28.71 -9.24
C SER A 127 -8.57 28.00 -9.78
N ILE A 128 -8.53 26.69 -10.00
CA ILE A 128 -9.72 25.90 -10.35
C ILE A 128 -10.60 25.73 -9.12
N LEU A 129 -10.01 25.39 -7.96
CA LEU A 129 -10.74 25.31 -6.69
C LEU A 129 -11.47 26.62 -6.37
N ASP A 130 -10.77 27.76 -6.50
CA ASP A 130 -11.36 29.08 -6.21
C ASP A 130 -12.57 29.40 -7.12
N LYS A 131 -12.54 28.95 -8.38
CA LYS A 131 -13.66 29.15 -9.31
C LYS A 131 -14.81 28.17 -9.07
N LEU A 132 -14.49 26.93 -8.70
CA LEU A 132 -15.51 25.96 -8.28
C LEU A 132 -16.26 26.44 -7.04
N GLU A 133 -15.55 27.03 -6.07
CA GLU A 133 -16.15 27.63 -4.89
C GLU A 133 -17.03 28.82 -5.26
N TYR A 134 -16.51 29.76 -6.06
CA TYR A 134 -17.28 30.91 -6.55
C TYR A 134 -18.58 30.49 -7.26
N ALA A 135 -18.55 29.39 -8.01
CA ALA A 135 -19.69 28.84 -8.73
C ALA A 135 -20.62 27.94 -7.87
N GLY A 136 -20.30 27.76 -6.58
CA GLY A 136 -21.09 27.01 -5.59
C GLY A 136 -20.96 25.49 -5.65
N TRP A 137 -20.02 24.96 -6.43
CA TRP A 137 -19.81 23.51 -6.59
C TRP A 137 -19.03 22.89 -5.45
N ILE A 138 -18.14 23.65 -4.83
CA ILE A 138 -17.39 23.23 -3.64
C ILE A 138 -17.47 24.32 -2.57
N GLU A 139 -17.15 23.96 -1.34
CA GLU A 139 -16.77 24.89 -0.29
C GLU A 139 -15.32 24.59 0.12
N GLN A 140 -14.52 25.59 0.48
CA GLN A 140 -13.16 25.34 0.95
C GLN A 140 -12.78 26.13 2.20
N THR A 141 -11.98 25.50 3.05
CA THR A 141 -11.26 26.15 4.16
C THR A 141 -9.78 26.18 3.82
N VAL A 142 -9.26 27.36 3.47
CA VAL A 142 -7.86 27.53 3.05
C VAL A 142 -6.94 27.59 4.26
N GLY A 143 -5.91 26.75 4.26
CA GLY A 143 -4.86 26.77 5.28
C GLY A 143 -5.32 26.28 6.65
N ASP A 144 -6.29 25.37 6.69
CA ASP A 144 -6.68 24.63 7.88
C ASP A 144 -5.45 23.97 8.51
N ARG A 145 -5.25 24.22 9.81
CA ARG A 145 -4.18 23.65 10.62
C ARG A 145 -4.75 22.62 11.60
N GLY A 146 -5.70 21.80 11.14
CA GLY A 146 -6.42 20.84 11.97
C GLY A 146 -5.52 20.07 12.93
N LYS A 147 -6.08 19.52 14.00
CA LYS A 147 -5.30 18.86 15.08
C LYS A 147 -4.54 17.60 14.64
N VAL A 148 -4.89 17.08 13.47
CA VAL A 148 -4.48 15.78 12.93
C VAL A 148 -3.20 15.99 12.10
N VAL A 149 -3.25 16.65 10.93
CA VAL A 149 -2.05 16.85 10.08
C VAL A 149 -1.14 18.00 10.58
N LYS A 150 0.18 17.76 10.67
CA LYS A 150 1.17 18.84 10.81
C LYS A 150 1.31 19.61 9.49
N GLY A 151 0.87 20.86 9.47
CA GLY A 151 1.00 21.79 8.34
C GLY A 151 -0.34 22.39 7.94
N ALA A 152 -0.34 23.57 7.32
CA ALA A 152 -1.56 24.20 6.83
C ALA A 152 -1.96 23.59 5.49
N GLN A 153 -3.07 22.87 5.42
CA GLN A 153 -3.62 22.31 4.19
C GLN A 153 -5.00 22.89 3.89
N THR A 154 -5.40 22.91 2.61
CA THR A 154 -6.76 23.32 2.26
C THR A 154 -7.67 22.13 2.39
N VAL A 155 -8.86 22.34 2.96
CA VAL A 155 -9.90 21.31 3.06
C VAL A 155 -11.05 21.73 2.16
N ILE A 156 -11.55 20.81 1.33
CA ILE A 156 -12.67 21.02 0.43
C ILE A 156 -13.86 20.14 0.83
N TYR A 157 -15.06 20.66 0.60
CA TYR A 157 -16.35 20.02 0.90
C TYR A 157 -17.28 20.12 -0.32
N PRO A 158 -18.27 19.23 -0.46
CA PRO A 158 -19.27 19.36 -1.50
C PRO A 158 -20.09 20.63 -1.28
N GLY A 159 -20.13 21.52 -2.27
CA GLY A 159 -20.89 22.76 -2.18
C GLY A 159 -22.39 22.54 -2.38
N PRO A 160 -23.25 23.52 -2.02
CA PRO A 160 -24.70 23.37 -2.09
C PRO A 160 -25.21 22.99 -3.48
N ARG A 161 -24.55 23.50 -4.53
CA ARG A 161 -24.90 23.17 -5.92
C ARG A 161 -24.58 21.72 -6.23
N LEU A 162 -23.41 21.22 -5.85
CA LEU A 162 -23.04 19.83 -6.06
C LEU A 162 -24.03 18.89 -5.36
N VAL A 163 -24.33 19.15 -4.08
CA VAL A 163 -25.30 18.36 -3.31
C VAL A 163 -26.67 18.33 -3.99
N SER A 164 -27.21 19.50 -4.35
CA SER A 164 -28.50 19.59 -5.03
C SER A 164 -28.52 18.86 -6.38
N ARG A 165 -27.43 18.88 -7.14
CA ARG A 165 -27.34 18.16 -8.41
C ARG A 165 -27.21 16.65 -8.21
N MET A 166 -26.42 16.20 -7.24
CA MET A 166 -26.30 14.77 -6.88
C MET A 166 -27.67 14.19 -6.54
N ASP A 167 -28.46 14.89 -5.71
CA ASP A 167 -29.80 14.44 -5.30
C ASP A 167 -30.77 14.44 -6.49
N ALA A 168 -30.67 15.42 -7.40
CA ALA A 168 -31.57 15.54 -8.55
C ALA A 168 -31.37 14.45 -9.63
N VAL A 169 -30.17 13.89 -9.74
CA VAL A 169 -29.85 12.83 -10.73
C VAL A 169 -29.53 11.49 -10.07
N ASP A 170 -29.70 11.38 -8.76
CA ASP A 170 -29.52 10.16 -7.96
C ASP A 170 -28.13 9.52 -8.16
N ILE A 171 -27.05 10.25 -7.85
CA ILE A 171 -25.67 9.73 -7.96
C ILE A 171 -25.41 8.67 -6.90
N SER A 172 -24.78 7.57 -7.32
CA SER A 172 -24.37 6.42 -6.51
C SER A 172 -22.87 6.13 -6.64
N LEU A 173 -22.31 5.22 -5.84
CA LEU A 173 -20.89 4.82 -5.98
C LEU A 173 -20.57 4.24 -7.37
N ALA A 174 -21.53 3.56 -8.00
CA ALA A 174 -21.37 2.98 -9.33
C ALA A 174 -21.20 4.04 -10.44
N ASP A 175 -21.49 5.30 -10.15
CA ASP A 175 -21.37 6.41 -11.10
C ASP A 175 -19.96 6.99 -11.18
N MET A 176 -19.04 6.50 -10.36
CA MET A 176 -17.65 6.95 -10.30
C MET A 176 -16.70 5.76 -10.48
N GLY A 177 -15.66 5.97 -11.27
CA GLY A 177 -14.57 5.01 -11.45
C GLY A 177 -13.26 5.52 -10.84
N ILE A 178 -12.26 4.65 -10.79
CA ILE A 178 -10.87 5.00 -10.50
C ILE A 178 -10.01 4.55 -11.69
N ALA A 179 -9.31 5.48 -12.31
CA ALA A 179 -8.36 5.21 -13.39
C ALA A 179 -6.96 5.58 -12.93
N ASP A 180 -6.44 4.89 -11.91
CA ASP A 180 -5.09 5.15 -11.40
C ASP A 180 -4.05 4.74 -12.46
N GLN A 181 -3.41 5.73 -13.07
CA GLN A 181 -2.28 5.57 -14.02
C GLN A 181 -0.92 5.93 -13.39
N SER A 182 -0.85 5.99 -12.06
CA SER A 182 0.42 6.17 -11.35
C SER A 182 1.43 5.11 -11.77
N ASP A 183 2.70 5.49 -11.80
CA ASP A 183 3.77 4.53 -11.95
C ASP A 183 3.66 3.45 -10.87
N PRO A 184 3.54 2.16 -11.25
CA PRO A 184 3.46 1.09 -10.27
C PRO A 184 4.82 0.84 -9.60
N ILE A 185 5.92 1.42 -10.08
CA ILE A 185 7.26 1.23 -9.50
C ILE A 185 7.64 2.45 -8.68
N ILE A 186 7.80 2.28 -7.37
CA ILE A 186 8.18 3.33 -6.43
C ILE A 186 9.64 3.13 -6.00
N LEU A 187 10.49 4.13 -6.24
CA LEU A 187 11.84 4.19 -5.70
C LEU A 187 11.86 5.12 -4.48
N GLN A 188 12.41 4.66 -3.37
CA GLN A 188 12.55 5.42 -2.13
C GLN A 188 14.02 5.66 -1.79
N ARG A 189 14.29 6.85 -1.23
CA ARG A 189 15.57 7.16 -0.60
C ARG A 189 15.80 6.34 0.66
N PRO A 190 17.06 6.11 1.05
CA PRO A 190 17.37 5.62 2.37
C PRO A 190 16.67 6.43 3.46
N LYS A 191 16.01 5.72 4.37
CA LYS A 191 15.28 6.31 5.49
C LYS A 191 16.24 7.15 6.35
N LYS A 192 15.89 8.41 6.60
CA LYS A 192 16.62 9.26 7.59
C LYS A 192 16.24 8.91 9.03
N ASP A 193 15.04 8.36 9.22
CA ASP A 193 14.48 7.89 10.47
C ASP A 193 13.82 6.52 10.24
N ARG A 194 14.00 5.59 11.16
CA ARG A 194 13.49 4.22 11.05
C ARG A 194 11.96 4.17 11.00
N ARG A 195 11.28 5.15 11.61
CA ARG A 195 9.82 5.23 11.71
C ARG A 195 9.12 5.78 10.46
N MET A 196 9.87 6.19 9.44
CA MET A 196 9.29 6.82 8.25
C MET A 196 9.65 6.06 6.99
N PHE A 197 8.78 6.09 5.99
CA PHE A 197 9.16 5.68 4.63
C PHE A 197 10.25 6.60 4.08
N GLY A 198 11.07 6.04 3.19
CA GLY A 198 12.00 6.84 2.42
C GLY A 198 11.22 7.78 1.49
N ALA A 199 11.64 9.05 1.40
CA ALA A 199 11.04 9.97 0.45
C ALA A 199 11.19 9.41 -0.98
N ARG A 200 10.15 9.56 -1.81
CA ARG A 200 10.18 9.09 -3.19
C ARG A 200 11.31 9.77 -3.98
N GLU A 201 11.95 9.01 -4.86
CA GLU A 201 13.03 9.46 -5.74
C GLU A 201 12.66 9.24 -7.21
N GLU A 202 12.90 10.26 -8.03
CA GLU A 202 12.75 10.13 -9.48
C GLU A 202 13.92 9.33 -10.07
N TYR A 203 13.68 8.63 -11.17
CA TYR A 203 14.67 7.81 -11.85
C TYR A 203 14.43 7.83 -13.36
N GLU A 204 15.42 7.43 -14.15
CA GLU A 204 15.24 7.23 -15.59
C GLU A 204 14.89 5.78 -15.89
N ASP A 205 14.00 5.55 -16.84
CA ASP A 205 13.54 4.20 -17.19
C ASP A 205 14.65 3.40 -17.93
N ASN A 206 15.13 2.35 -17.27
CA ASN A 206 16.00 1.32 -17.85
C ASN A 206 15.21 0.03 -18.21
N GLU A 207 15.88 -0.97 -18.79
CA GLU A 207 15.26 -2.24 -19.18
C GLU A 207 14.54 -2.94 -18.02
N ARG A 208 15.17 -2.99 -16.83
CA ARG A 208 14.62 -3.60 -15.63
C ARG A 208 13.34 -2.91 -15.14
N THR A 209 13.34 -1.58 -15.09
CA THR A 209 12.14 -0.81 -14.69
C THR A 209 10.98 -0.97 -15.68
N ARG A 210 11.27 -1.10 -16.98
CA ARG A 210 10.25 -1.40 -18.00
C ARG A 210 9.70 -2.82 -17.84
N GLN A 211 10.57 -3.79 -17.56
CA GLN A 211 10.16 -5.16 -17.26
C GLN A 211 9.25 -5.18 -16.02
N PHE A 212 9.69 -4.60 -14.91
CA PHE A 212 8.91 -4.57 -13.68
C PHE A 212 7.57 -3.86 -13.88
N ARG A 213 7.53 -2.79 -14.67
CA ARG A 213 6.27 -2.12 -15.01
C ARG A 213 5.34 -3.03 -15.81
N SER A 214 5.85 -3.73 -16.81
CA SER A 214 5.08 -4.72 -17.59
C SER A 214 4.52 -5.85 -16.73
N GLU A 215 5.31 -6.35 -15.76
CA GLU A 215 4.86 -7.36 -14.79
C GLU A 215 3.73 -6.81 -13.91
N MET A 216 3.91 -5.59 -13.37
CA MET A 216 2.90 -4.95 -12.54
C MET A 216 1.64 -4.59 -13.31
N ASP A 217 1.73 -4.19 -14.58
CA ASP A 217 0.57 -3.88 -15.42
C ASP A 217 -0.26 -5.14 -15.70
N GLN A 218 0.39 -6.29 -15.91
CA GLN A 218 -0.29 -7.58 -16.04
C GLN A 218 -1.00 -7.97 -14.73
N ILE A 219 -0.29 -7.92 -13.60
CA ILE A 219 -0.83 -8.25 -12.28
C ILE A 219 -2.02 -7.34 -11.95
N ASN A 220 -1.85 -6.02 -12.06
CA ASN A 220 -2.90 -5.05 -11.77
C ASN A 220 -4.10 -5.17 -12.74
N GLY A 221 -3.84 -5.47 -14.01
CA GLY A 221 -4.89 -5.74 -14.99
C GLY A 221 -5.70 -7.01 -14.68
N TRP A 222 -5.06 -8.04 -14.12
CA TRP A 222 -5.72 -9.25 -13.65
C TRP A 222 -6.55 -8.99 -12.38
N LEU A 223 -5.94 -8.39 -11.35
CA LEU A 223 -6.61 -8.07 -10.08
C LEU A 223 -7.77 -7.08 -10.26
N GLY A 224 -7.67 -6.17 -11.22
CA GLY A 224 -8.74 -5.24 -11.58
C GLY A 224 -10.00 -5.93 -12.11
N LYS A 225 -9.89 -7.17 -12.61
CA LYS A 225 -11.00 -7.97 -13.15
C LYS A 225 -11.47 -9.10 -12.22
N ALA A 226 -10.70 -9.42 -11.18
CA ALA A 226 -11.01 -10.49 -10.25
C ALA A 226 -12.38 -10.30 -9.59
N ASP A 227 -13.11 -11.39 -9.38
CA ASP A 227 -14.34 -11.35 -8.59
C ASP A 227 -13.98 -11.36 -7.10
N LEU A 228 -14.03 -10.17 -6.49
CA LEU A 228 -13.72 -9.97 -5.08
C LEU A 228 -14.94 -9.35 -4.42
N GLU A 229 -15.51 -10.07 -3.47
CA GLU A 229 -16.61 -9.60 -2.64
C GLU A 229 -16.11 -9.41 -1.22
N VAL A 230 -16.49 -8.27 -0.63
CA VAL A 230 -16.32 -8.03 0.80
C VAL A 230 -17.72 -8.05 1.39
N LEU A 231 -18.02 -9.09 2.16
CA LEU A 231 -19.28 -9.19 2.88
C LEU A 231 -19.42 -7.98 3.81
N ASP A 232 -20.63 -7.45 3.92
CA ASP A 232 -20.93 -6.27 4.72
C ASP A 232 -20.64 -6.58 6.19
N ALA A 233 -19.42 -6.28 6.62
CA ALA A 233 -19.09 -6.09 8.00
C ALA A 233 -19.59 -4.70 8.40
N SER A 234 -20.89 -4.60 8.64
CA SER A 234 -21.38 -3.65 9.62
C SER A 234 -20.93 -4.05 11.04
N ASP A 235 -19.71 -4.58 11.19
CA ASP A 235 -19.01 -4.67 12.44
C ASP A 235 -18.56 -3.25 12.77
N ILE A 236 -19.42 -2.61 13.53
CA ILE A 236 -19.12 -1.40 14.28
C ILE A 236 -17.95 -1.75 15.20
N ALA A 237 -16.72 -1.53 14.74
CA ALA A 237 -15.56 -1.60 15.61
C ALA A 237 -15.64 -0.38 16.52
N VAL A 238 -15.81 -0.57 17.82
CA VAL A 238 -15.88 0.53 18.77
C VAL A 238 -14.45 0.95 19.10
N ASP A 239 -14.11 2.22 18.93
CA ASP A 239 -12.81 2.72 19.39
C ASP A 239 -12.75 2.81 20.94
N ASP A 240 -11.57 3.09 21.49
CA ASP A 240 -11.35 3.21 22.94
C ASP A 240 -12.20 4.31 23.61
N THR A 241 -12.86 5.16 22.81
CA THR A 241 -13.76 6.23 23.27
C THR A 241 -15.24 5.86 23.21
N GLY A 242 -15.57 4.66 22.70
CA GLY A 242 -16.96 4.24 22.51
C GLY A 242 -17.55 4.63 21.15
N ALA A 243 -16.76 5.16 20.22
CA ALA A 243 -17.26 5.62 18.92
C ALA A 243 -17.24 4.49 17.88
N ALA A 244 -18.31 4.39 17.10
CA ALA A 244 -18.42 3.44 16.00
C ALA A 244 -17.43 3.77 14.87
N ILE A 245 -16.43 2.91 14.65
CA ILE A 245 -15.62 2.85 13.44
C ILE A 245 -16.33 1.91 12.47
N ILE A 246 -16.98 2.49 11.46
CA ILE A 246 -17.40 1.74 10.28
C ILE A 246 -16.14 1.47 9.46
N ARG A 247 -15.69 0.21 9.41
CA ARG A 247 -14.53 -0.19 8.61
C ARG A 247 -14.95 -0.41 7.17
N LEU A 248 -15.04 0.69 6.40
CA LEU A 248 -15.28 0.61 4.97
C LEU A 248 -14.00 0.16 4.25
N HIS A 249 -13.90 -1.12 3.93
CA HIS A 249 -12.97 -1.58 2.88
C HIS A 249 -13.52 -1.10 1.54
N ASP A 250 -12.70 -0.46 0.71
CA ASP A 250 -13.06 -0.04 -0.64
C ASP A 250 -12.57 -1.11 -1.62
N PRO A 251 -13.44 -2.01 -2.13
CA PRO A 251 -13.02 -3.06 -3.06
C PRO A 251 -12.42 -2.49 -4.34
N ALA A 252 -12.60 -1.21 -4.68
CA ALA A 252 -11.97 -0.61 -5.85
C ALA A 252 -10.46 -0.34 -5.66
N LYS A 253 -9.95 -0.32 -4.43
CA LYS A 253 -8.51 -0.15 -4.13
C LYS A 253 -7.75 -1.48 -4.32
N ARG A 254 -7.59 -1.91 -5.58
CA ARG A 254 -6.92 -3.19 -5.92
C ARG A 254 -5.52 -3.02 -6.50
N LYS A 255 -5.13 -1.80 -6.86
CA LYS A 255 -3.87 -1.55 -7.57
C LYS A 255 -2.68 -1.69 -6.63
N LEU A 256 -1.78 -2.60 -6.98
CA LEU A 256 -0.50 -2.80 -6.33
C LEU A 256 0.60 -1.94 -6.96
N ARG A 257 1.53 -1.55 -6.11
CA ARG A 257 2.77 -0.83 -6.43
C ARG A 257 3.95 -1.60 -5.83
N ARG A 258 5.07 -1.59 -6.52
CA ARG A 258 6.31 -2.28 -6.15
C ARG A 258 7.31 -1.27 -5.58
N TYR A 259 7.71 -1.45 -4.32
CA TYR A 259 8.49 -0.46 -3.58
C TYR A 259 9.95 -0.87 -3.41
N PHE A 260 10.87 -0.12 -4.03
CA PHE A 260 12.31 -0.29 -3.91
C PHE A 260 12.88 0.71 -2.90
N THR A 261 13.75 0.24 -2.01
CA THR A 261 14.12 0.97 -0.78
C THR A 261 15.55 1.52 -0.77
N ASP A 262 16.34 1.23 -1.79
CA ASP A 262 17.69 1.78 -1.96
C ASP A 262 17.75 2.62 -3.23
N SER A 263 18.29 3.83 -3.12
CA SER A 263 18.37 4.81 -4.21
C SER A 263 19.69 4.68 -4.98
N ASP A 264 20.24 3.47 -5.09
CA ASP A 264 21.42 3.15 -5.89
C ASP A 264 21.09 3.01 -7.40
N HIS A 265 19.79 3.13 -7.75
CA HIS A 265 19.23 3.01 -9.09
C HIS A 265 19.45 1.63 -9.75
N THR A 266 19.84 0.62 -8.96
CA THR A 266 19.96 -0.77 -9.44
C THR A 266 18.64 -1.53 -9.36
N PHE A 267 17.74 -1.12 -8.46
CA PHE A 267 16.45 -1.80 -8.21
C PHE A 267 16.63 -3.25 -7.75
N THR A 268 17.63 -3.51 -6.89
CA THR A 268 17.86 -4.83 -6.27
C THR A 268 17.67 -4.84 -4.75
N SER A 269 17.00 -3.83 -4.21
CA SER A 269 16.81 -3.63 -2.77
C SER A 269 15.34 -3.34 -2.46
N GLY A 270 14.74 -4.16 -1.58
CA GLY A 270 13.29 -4.13 -1.37
C GLY A 270 12.57 -4.72 -2.58
N GLY A 271 11.39 -4.22 -2.92
CA GLY A 271 10.61 -4.65 -4.09
C GLY A 271 9.26 -5.28 -3.72
N ARG A 272 8.87 -5.26 -2.44
CA ARG A 272 7.57 -5.75 -1.98
C ARG A 272 6.40 -5.00 -2.62
N LEU A 273 5.27 -5.69 -2.74
CA LEU A 273 4.04 -5.20 -3.37
C LEU A 273 3.09 -4.63 -2.32
N PHE A 274 2.58 -3.43 -2.55
CA PHE A 274 1.67 -2.72 -1.64
C PHE A 274 0.55 -1.98 -2.38
N GLY A 275 -0.62 -1.84 -1.77
CA GLY A 275 -1.71 -0.97 -2.23
C GLY A 275 -3.09 -1.62 -2.32
N GLY A 276 -3.17 -2.95 -2.22
CA GLY A 276 -4.44 -3.67 -2.24
C GLY A 276 -5.18 -3.52 -0.92
N PHE A 277 -6.49 -3.28 -0.94
CA PHE A 277 -7.30 -3.08 0.26
C PHE A 277 -7.22 -4.27 1.23
N TRP A 278 -7.07 -5.49 0.71
CA TRP A 278 -6.93 -6.72 1.50
C TRP A 278 -5.69 -6.70 2.39
N GLN A 279 -4.64 -5.94 2.03
CA GLN A 279 -3.44 -5.81 2.85
C GLN A 279 -3.71 -5.05 4.16
N ASN A 280 -4.75 -4.21 4.18
CA ASN A 280 -5.17 -3.47 5.38
C ASN A 280 -6.21 -4.21 6.23
N MET A 281 -6.73 -5.33 5.72
CA MET A 281 -7.61 -6.23 6.47
C MET A 281 -6.77 -7.05 7.46
N THR A 282 -7.28 -7.21 8.67
CA THR A 282 -6.77 -8.15 9.67
C THR A 282 -6.92 -9.59 9.17
N LYS A 283 -6.23 -10.54 9.82
CA LYS A 283 -6.37 -11.96 9.48
C LYS A 283 -7.82 -12.44 9.62
N ALA A 284 -8.51 -12.03 10.69
CA ALA A 284 -9.92 -12.35 10.92
C ALA A 284 -10.82 -11.74 9.83
N GLU A 285 -10.66 -10.46 9.51
CA GLU A 285 -11.44 -9.81 8.44
C GLU A 285 -11.25 -10.52 7.08
N ARG A 286 -10.02 -10.91 6.72
CA ARG A 286 -9.77 -11.64 5.47
C ARG A 286 -10.52 -12.99 5.46
N ARG A 287 -10.43 -13.75 6.53
CA ARG A 287 -11.08 -15.06 6.64
C ARG A 287 -12.60 -14.94 6.60
N ASP A 288 -13.14 -13.98 7.35
CA ASP A 288 -14.58 -13.94 7.64
C ASP A 288 -15.36 -13.09 6.63
N LEU A 289 -14.72 -12.14 5.93
CA LEU A 289 -15.40 -11.16 5.09
C LEU A 289 -15.00 -11.19 3.62
N LEU A 290 -13.79 -11.65 3.27
CA LEU A 290 -13.29 -11.61 1.91
C LEU A 290 -13.61 -12.91 1.17
N LEU A 291 -14.38 -12.80 0.10
CA LEU A 291 -14.61 -13.88 -0.86
C LEU A 291 -13.81 -13.63 -2.14
N ILE A 292 -13.23 -14.71 -2.68
CA ILE A 292 -12.52 -14.73 -3.96
C ILE A 292 -13.27 -15.69 -4.86
N GLU A 293 -13.83 -15.19 -5.97
CA GLU A 293 -14.67 -15.97 -6.90
C GLU A 293 -15.84 -16.69 -6.19
N GLY A 294 -16.45 -15.99 -5.21
CA GLY A 294 -17.56 -16.50 -4.40
C GLY A 294 -17.18 -17.52 -3.32
N GLU A 295 -15.90 -17.84 -3.14
CA GLU A 295 -15.41 -18.78 -2.13
C GLU A 295 -14.70 -18.07 -0.97
N SER A 296 -14.77 -18.65 0.23
CA SER A 296 -13.93 -18.23 1.35
C SER A 296 -12.44 -18.33 0.98
N CYS A 297 -11.65 -17.36 1.45
CA CYS A 297 -10.22 -17.35 1.16
C CYS A 297 -9.41 -18.05 2.27
N VAL A 298 -8.30 -18.68 1.88
CA VAL A 298 -7.26 -19.17 2.79
C VAL A 298 -5.93 -18.52 2.45
N ALA A 299 -5.02 -18.45 3.42
CA ALA A 299 -3.69 -17.90 3.24
C ALA A 299 -2.66 -19.03 3.12
N LEU A 300 -1.81 -18.95 2.10
CA LEU A 300 -0.62 -19.79 1.95
C LEU A 300 0.62 -18.94 2.17
N ASP A 301 1.47 -19.36 3.11
CA ASP A 301 2.68 -18.62 3.50
C ASP A 301 3.94 -19.49 3.43
N TYR A 302 5.07 -18.87 3.11
CA TYR A 302 6.36 -19.54 3.09
C TYR A 302 6.94 -19.73 4.49
N SER A 303 7.24 -20.97 4.86
CA SER A 303 7.86 -21.26 6.15
C SER A 303 9.34 -20.86 6.18
N GLY A 304 9.61 -19.68 6.74
CA GLY A 304 10.95 -19.15 6.94
C GLY A 304 11.64 -18.68 5.67
N MET A 305 10.88 -18.02 4.80
CA MET A 305 11.31 -17.51 3.49
C MET A 305 12.64 -16.75 3.57
N GLY A 306 12.72 -15.75 4.45
CA GLY A 306 13.88 -14.85 4.53
C GLY A 306 15.20 -15.56 4.86
N LEU A 307 15.19 -16.51 5.81
CA LEU A 307 16.39 -17.30 6.11
C LEU A 307 16.73 -18.26 4.96
N ARG A 308 15.73 -18.95 4.39
CA ARG A 308 15.97 -19.85 3.25
C ARG A 308 16.56 -19.11 2.06
N ILE A 309 16.09 -17.90 1.76
CA ILE A 309 16.67 -17.02 0.74
C ILE A 309 18.11 -16.63 1.10
N ALA A 310 18.38 -16.26 2.35
CA ALA A 310 19.75 -15.94 2.79
C ALA A 310 20.71 -17.13 2.58
N TYR A 311 20.24 -18.35 2.85
CA TYR A 311 20.98 -19.59 2.56
C TYR A 311 21.17 -19.82 1.04
N GLY A 312 20.15 -19.55 0.22
CA GLY A 312 20.24 -19.59 -1.24
C GLY A 312 21.26 -18.58 -1.80
N HIS A 313 21.31 -17.36 -1.25
CA HIS A 313 22.33 -16.37 -1.60
C HIS A 313 23.75 -16.83 -1.25
N ALA A 314 23.90 -17.70 -0.24
CA ALA A 314 25.16 -18.35 0.09
C ALA A 314 25.42 -19.66 -0.70
N GLY A 315 24.48 -20.09 -1.56
CA GLY A 315 24.58 -21.32 -2.34
C GLY A 315 24.50 -22.60 -1.51
N ILE A 316 23.86 -22.55 -0.34
CA ILE A 316 23.81 -23.66 0.62
C ILE A 316 22.37 -24.02 0.91
N ASP A 317 22.00 -25.29 0.72
CA ASP A 317 20.70 -25.81 1.16
C ASP A 317 20.72 -25.95 2.70
N PRO A 318 19.83 -25.27 3.44
CA PRO A 318 19.77 -25.38 4.89
C PRO A 318 19.15 -26.71 5.38
N GLY A 319 18.61 -27.51 4.47
CA GLY A 319 17.90 -28.76 4.75
C GLY A 319 16.47 -28.54 5.27
N GLU A 320 15.91 -29.63 5.79
CA GLU A 320 14.59 -29.63 6.40
C GLU A 320 14.60 -29.07 7.82
N GLY A 321 13.41 -28.72 8.31
CA GLY A 321 13.19 -28.23 9.66
C GLY A 321 13.10 -26.71 9.75
N ASP A 322 12.88 -26.27 10.98
CA ASP A 322 12.60 -24.87 11.29
C ASP A 322 13.90 -24.12 11.59
N LEU A 323 14.22 -23.15 10.73
CA LEU A 323 15.46 -22.37 10.84
C LEU A 323 15.44 -21.42 12.04
N TYR A 324 14.28 -21.13 12.63
CA TYR A 324 14.18 -20.29 13.82
C TYR A 324 14.20 -21.07 15.14
N LEU A 325 14.20 -22.41 15.10
CA LEU A 325 14.47 -23.23 16.28
C LEU A 325 15.97 -23.22 16.58
N VAL A 326 16.36 -22.28 17.46
CA VAL A 326 17.73 -22.09 17.93
C VAL A 326 17.91 -22.81 19.27
N PRO A 327 18.93 -23.70 19.41
CA PRO A 327 19.19 -24.40 20.66
C PRO A 327 19.32 -23.47 21.87
N GLY A 328 18.56 -23.76 22.93
CA GLY A 328 18.47 -22.95 24.16
C GLY A 328 17.55 -21.74 24.07
N LEU A 329 16.84 -21.55 22.95
CA LEU A 329 15.86 -20.49 22.71
C LEU A 329 14.58 -21.02 22.04
N GLU A 330 14.31 -22.32 22.13
CA GLU A 330 13.21 -23.02 21.46
C GLU A 330 11.85 -22.40 21.82
N ASP A 331 11.64 -22.06 23.10
CA ASP A 331 10.41 -21.43 23.61
C ASP A 331 10.25 -19.96 23.18
N PHE A 332 11.29 -19.36 22.58
CA PHE A 332 11.33 -17.93 22.21
C PHE A 332 11.44 -17.72 20.70
N ARG A 333 10.98 -18.71 19.91
CA ARG A 333 11.03 -18.71 18.44
C ARG A 333 10.56 -17.41 17.79
N SER A 334 9.45 -16.82 18.24
CA SER A 334 8.92 -15.57 17.68
C SER A 334 9.86 -14.39 17.91
N GLY A 335 10.49 -14.30 19.08
CA GLY A 335 11.54 -13.33 19.36
C GLY A 335 12.81 -13.58 18.53
N VAL A 336 13.19 -14.84 18.34
CA VAL A 336 14.33 -15.23 17.48
C VAL A 336 14.10 -14.77 16.05
N LYS A 337 12.88 -14.93 15.51
CA LYS A 337 12.50 -14.48 14.17
C LYS A 337 12.80 -12.99 13.95
N ILE A 338 12.30 -12.15 14.86
CA ILE A 338 12.49 -10.69 14.81
C ILE A 338 13.97 -10.32 14.93
N VAL A 339 14.71 -10.95 15.85
CA VAL A 339 16.14 -10.67 16.02
C VAL A 339 16.94 -11.08 14.78
N THR A 340 16.67 -12.24 14.19
CA THR A 340 17.36 -12.71 12.99
C THR A 340 17.09 -11.79 11.79
N SER A 341 15.84 -11.37 11.58
CA SER A 341 15.50 -10.39 10.54
C SER A 341 16.27 -9.07 10.73
N ALA A 342 16.29 -8.54 11.97
CA ALA A 342 17.06 -7.34 12.29
C ALA A 342 18.58 -7.53 12.10
N MET A 343 19.12 -8.73 12.35
CA MET A 343 20.52 -9.05 12.10
C MET A 343 20.86 -9.04 10.61
N LEU A 344 19.98 -9.54 9.73
CA LEU A 344 20.16 -9.49 8.28
C LEU A 344 20.07 -8.05 7.73
N ALA A 345 19.13 -7.26 8.23
CA ALA A 345 18.90 -5.90 7.77
C ALA A 345 19.94 -4.87 8.26
N ALA A 346 20.57 -5.10 9.41
CA ALA A 346 21.55 -4.16 9.95
C ALA A 346 22.84 -4.14 9.10
N SER A 347 23.47 -2.96 8.98
CA SER A 347 24.81 -2.79 8.39
C SER A 347 25.94 -2.80 9.42
N THR A 348 25.59 -2.94 10.71
CA THR A 348 26.55 -3.03 11.80
C THR A 348 26.02 -3.98 12.87
N ARG A 349 26.95 -4.55 13.63
CA ARG A 349 26.61 -5.54 14.66
C ARG A 349 25.69 -4.95 15.73
N LEU A 350 24.56 -5.59 15.96
CA LEU A 350 23.57 -5.13 16.92
C LEU A 350 24.13 -5.18 18.36
N ARG A 351 24.06 -4.03 19.03
CA ARG A 351 24.46 -3.87 20.45
C ARG A 351 23.29 -3.93 21.41
N ARG A 352 22.08 -3.67 20.91
CA ARG A 352 20.83 -3.67 21.68
C ARG A 352 19.81 -4.52 20.95
N MET A 353 18.92 -5.11 21.74
CA MET A 353 17.77 -5.83 21.21
C MET A 353 16.89 -4.87 20.38
N PRO A 354 16.28 -5.34 19.29
CA PRO A 354 15.33 -4.51 18.54
C PRO A 354 14.20 -4.00 19.44
N GLU A 355 13.64 -2.85 19.07
CA GLU A 355 12.55 -2.20 19.81
C GLU A 355 11.33 -3.14 19.89
N GLY A 356 10.58 -3.10 20.99
CA GLY A 356 9.44 -3.99 21.24
C GLY A 356 9.78 -5.47 21.49
N THR A 357 10.94 -5.97 21.05
CA THR A 357 11.22 -7.42 21.03
C THR A 357 11.51 -8.00 22.42
N ARG A 358 11.88 -7.19 23.42
CA ARG A 358 12.23 -7.66 24.77
C ARG A 358 11.11 -8.46 25.44
N VAL A 359 9.85 -8.15 25.16
CA VAL A 359 8.71 -8.86 25.76
C VAL A 359 8.62 -10.32 25.34
N LYS A 360 9.25 -10.71 24.22
CA LYS A 360 9.29 -12.08 23.70
C LYS A 360 10.42 -12.92 24.33
N PHE A 361 11.18 -12.38 25.28
CA PHE A 361 12.29 -13.06 25.93
C PHE A 361 12.24 -12.91 27.46
N PRO A 362 12.82 -13.85 28.23
CA PRO A 362 12.93 -13.70 29.67
C PRO A 362 13.71 -12.43 30.06
N ARG A 363 13.23 -11.71 31.08
CA ARG A 363 13.80 -10.39 31.44
C ARG A 363 15.31 -10.41 31.70
N LEU A 364 15.81 -11.49 32.30
CA LEU A 364 17.21 -11.68 32.68
C LEU A 364 18.09 -12.23 31.54
N LEU A 365 17.50 -12.68 30.43
CA LEU A 365 18.25 -13.18 29.29
C LEU A 365 18.97 -12.02 28.61
N LYS A 366 20.31 -12.12 28.51
CA LYS A 366 21.13 -11.09 27.87
C LYS A 366 20.95 -11.15 26.36
N PHE A 367 20.83 -9.99 25.73
CA PHE A 367 20.75 -9.90 24.26
C PHE A 367 21.97 -10.53 23.56
N SER A 368 23.16 -10.41 24.16
CA SER A 368 24.36 -11.07 23.63
C SER A 368 24.18 -12.58 23.52
N THR A 369 23.57 -13.22 24.51
CA THR A 369 23.29 -14.66 24.50
C THR A 369 22.35 -15.04 23.36
N VAL A 370 21.27 -14.27 23.16
CA VAL A 370 20.32 -14.49 22.05
C VAL A 370 21.03 -14.39 20.70
N ARG A 371 21.74 -13.28 20.49
CA ARG A 371 22.45 -13.00 19.26
C ARG A 371 23.53 -14.03 18.95
N ASP A 372 24.35 -14.39 19.94
CA ASP A 372 25.46 -15.32 19.75
C ASP A 372 24.94 -16.75 19.50
N ALA A 373 23.78 -17.12 20.08
CA ALA A 373 23.10 -18.39 19.77
C ALA A 373 22.56 -18.44 18.33
N ILE A 374 21.97 -17.34 17.83
CA ILE A 374 21.53 -17.21 16.42
C ILE A 374 22.74 -17.33 15.48
N GLU A 375 23.82 -16.59 15.73
CA GLU A 375 25.06 -16.70 14.94
C GLU A 375 25.63 -18.12 14.95
N GLY A 376 25.56 -18.81 16.11
CA GLY A 376 26.01 -20.19 16.28
C GLY A 376 25.15 -21.22 15.56
N ARG A 377 23.83 -20.99 15.46
CA ARG A 377 22.89 -21.85 14.71
C ARG A 377 23.06 -21.74 13.19
N HIS A 378 23.56 -20.59 12.72
CA HIS A 378 23.65 -20.24 11.30
C HIS A 378 25.08 -19.87 10.86
N PRO A 379 26.07 -20.76 11.07
CA PRO A 379 27.47 -20.44 10.77
C PRO A 379 27.69 -20.15 9.28
N SER A 380 26.99 -20.86 8.40
CA SER A 380 27.13 -20.77 6.94
C SER A 380 26.71 -19.41 6.36
N ILE A 381 25.74 -18.74 6.99
CA ILE A 381 25.24 -17.42 6.55
C ILE A 381 25.66 -16.28 7.49
N ARG A 382 26.53 -16.54 8.46
CA ARG A 382 26.96 -15.55 9.46
C ARG A 382 27.56 -14.30 8.81
N HIS A 383 28.22 -14.45 7.66
CA HIS A 383 28.81 -13.37 6.89
C HIS A 383 27.76 -12.41 6.25
N LEU A 384 26.51 -12.85 6.13
CA LEU A 384 25.39 -12.03 5.66
C LEU A 384 24.78 -11.18 6.79
N PHE A 385 24.88 -11.61 8.05
CA PHE A 385 24.45 -10.78 9.17
C PHE A 385 25.30 -9.52 9.26
N TYR A 386 24.64 -8.41 9.59
CA TYR A 386 25.27 -7.10 9.81
C TYR A 386 25.90 -6.49 8.55
N SER A 387 25.49 -6.92 7.36
CA SER A 387 25.97 -6.40 6.07
C SER A 387 24.93 -5.58 5.30
N GLY A 388 23.71 -5.45 5.83
CA GLY A 388 22.57 -4.85 5.12
C GLY A 388 21.87 -5.80 4.14
N HIS A 389 22.24 -7.10 4.12
CA HIS A 389 21.74 -8.09 3.17
C HIS A 389 20.22 -8.31 3.19
N GLY A 390 19.54 -7.88 4.26
CA GLY A 390 18.07 -7.96 4.37
C GLY A 390 17.34 -7.33 3.17
N HIS A 391 17.87 -6.25 2.58
CA HIS A 391 17.26 -5.64 1.40
C HIS A 391 17.35 -6.52 0.14
N ALA A 392 18.46 -7.24 -0.03
CA ALA A 392 18.62 -8.20 -1.12
C ALA A 392 17.73 -9.43 -0.90
N VAL A 393 17.56 -9.88 0.35
CA VAL A 393 16.61 -10.94 0.71
C VAL A 393 15.18 -10.52 0.33
N GLN A 394 14.74 -9.32 0.73
CA GLN A 394 13.42 -8.77 0.37
C GLN A 394 13.23 -8.62 -1.15
N PHE A 395 14.30 -8.34 -1.88
CA PHE A 395 14.25 -8.30 -3.33
C PHE A 395 13.95 -9.67 -3.92
N THR A 396 14.69 -10.71 -3.53
CA THR A 396 14.42 -12.08 -3.96
C THR A 396 13.02 -12.54 -3.52
N GLU A 397 12.57 -12.21 -2.30
CA GLU A 397 11.19 -12.45 -1.85
C GLU A 397 10.17 -11.89 -2.85
N SER A 398 10.38 -10.64 -3.27
CA SER A 398 9.48 -9.99 -4.22
C SER A 398 9.53 -10.56 -5.63
N GLN A 399 10.70 -11.04 -6.10
CA GLN A 399 10.82 -11.69 -7.40
C GLN A 399 10.02 -13.00 -7.42
N ILE A 400 10.12 -13.79 -6.34
CA ILE A 400 9.33 -15.01 -6.16
C ILE A 400 7.84 -14.68 -6.14
N MET A 401 7.42 -13.67 -5.36
CA MET A 401 6.01 -13.27 -5.29
C MET A 401 5.46 -12.85 -6.66
N VAL A 402 6.19 -12.02 -7.42
CA VAL A 402 5.77 -11.60 -8.77
C VAL A 402 5.66 -12.80 -9.72
N ASP A 403 6.62 -13.72 -9.67
CA ASP A 403 6.59 -14.94 -10.48
C ASP A 403 5.39 -15.84 -10.13
N VAL A 404 5.11 -16.05 -8.84
CA VAL A 404 3.93 -16.77 -8.37
C VAL A 404 2.64 -16.14 -8.92
N LEU A 405 2.47 -14.81 -8.78
CA LEU A 405 1.27 -14.12 -9.26
C LEU A 405 1.11 -14.24 -10.79
N LEU A 406 2.21 -14.13 -11.56
CA LEU A 406 2.17 -14.27 -13.01
C LEU A 406 1.88 -15.72 -13.46
N ARG A 407 2.39 -16.72 -12.75
CA ARG A 407 2.08 -18.14 -13.01
C ARG A 407 0.61 -18.44 -12.70
N LEU A 408 0.10 -17.99 -11.56
CA LEU A 408 -1.31 -18.17 -11.18
C LEU A 408 -2.26 -17.44 -12.11
N MET A 409 -1.92 -16.21 -12.54
CA MET A 409 -2.67 -15.49 -13.57
C MET A 409 -2.80 -16.30 -14.86
N LYS A 410 -1.71 -16.93 -15.34
CA LYS A 410 -1.74 -17.79 -16.54
C LYS A 410 -2.59 -19.05 -16.36
N MET A 411 -2.80 -19.47 -15.11
CA MET A 411 -3.69 -20.58 -14.74
C MET A 411 -5.12 -20.12 -14.44
N GLU A 412 -5.43 -18.83 -14.65
CA GLU A 412 -6.72 -18.22 -14.32
C GLU A 412 -7.09 -18.35 -12.83
N ILE A 413 -6.08 -18.34 -11.96
CA ILE A 413 -6.25 -18.35 -10.50
C ILE A 413 -6.04 -16.93 -9.98
N VAL A 414 -7.05 -16.40 -9.29
CA VAL A 414 -6.94 -15.13 -8.54
C VAL A 414 -6.15 -15.38 -7.26
N ALA A 415 -5.10 -14.60 -7.06
CA ALA A 415 -4.27 -14.63 -5.86
C ALA A 415 -3.93 -13.22 -5.40
N LEU A 416 -4.16 -12.93 -4.12
CA LEU A 416 -3.95 -11.62 -3.53
C LEU A 416 -2.69 -11.64 -2.64
N PRO A 417 -1.61 -10.93 -3.00
CA PRO A 417 -0.37 -10.98 -2.23
C PRO A 417 -0.47 -10.19 -0.92
N VAL A 418 0.06 -10.78 0.16
CA VAL A 418 0.27 -10.15 1.47
C VAL A 418 1.68 -10.50 1.92
N HIS A 419 2.63 -9.59 1.74
CA HIS A 419 4.06 -9.84 2.03
C HIS A 419 4.58 -11.10 1.30
N ASP A 420 4.92 -12.16 2.04
CA ASP A 420 5.36 -13.48 1.57
C ASP A 420 4.22 -14.50 1.44
N ALA A 421 3.01 -14.14 1.85
CA ALA A 421 1.82 -14.96 1.72
C ALA A 421 0.94 -14.59 0.52
N VAL A 422 0.09 -15.52 0.09
CA VAL A 422 -0.97 -15.29 -0.91
C VAL A 422 -2.32 -15.74 -0.37
N LEU A 423 -3.32 -14.87 -0.48
CA LEU A 423 -4.72 -15.22 -0.26
C LEU A 423 -5.29 -15.78 -1.56
N ILE A 424 -5.97 -16.92 -1.47
CA ILE A 424 -6.57 -17.62 -2.62
C ILE A 424 -7.92 -18.21 -2.22
N ALA A 425 -8.77 -18.50 -3.21
CA ALA A 425 -9.97 -19.31 -2.98
C ALA A 425 -9.57 -20.69 -2.45
N GLU A 426 -10.29 -21.20 -1.44
CA GLU A 426 -9.96 -22.46 -0.76
C GLU A 426 -9.76 -23.63 -1.76
N SER A 427 -10.62 -23.73 -2.78
CA SER A 427 -10.53 -24.77 -3.83
C SER A 427 -9.22 -24.74 -4.63
N LYS A 428 -8.46 -23.65 -4.61
CA LYS A 428 -7.21 -23.45 -5.38
C LYS A 428 -5.95 -23.70 -4.56
N ALA A 429 -6.07 -24.03 -3.27
CA ALA A 429 -4.91 -24.02 -2.38
C ALA A 429 -3.80 -25.01 -2.77
N ASP A 430 -4.14 -26.24 -3.17
CA ASP A 430 -3.13 -27.24 -3.56
C ASP A 430 -2.39 -26.84 -4.86
N GLN A 431 -3.11 -26.29 -5.84
CA GLN A 431 -2.51 -25.81 -7.09
C GLN A 431 -1.57 -24.63 -6.80
N THR A 432 -2.02 -23.68 -5.97
CA THR A 432 -1.22 -22.52 -5.56
C THR A 432 0.02 -22.94 -4.79
N LYS A 433 -0.09 -23.89 -3.86
CA LYS A 433 1.03 -24.43 -3.10
C LYS A 433 2.10 -25.02 -4.02
N ALA A 434 1.70 -25.77 -5.05
CA ALA A 434 2.64 -26.33 -6.02
C ALA A 434 3.39 -25.23 -6.78
N VAL A 435 2.69 -24.19 -7.25
CA VAL A 435 3.29 -23.02 -7.93
C VAL A 435 4.25 -22.27 -7.02
N MET A 436 3.87 -22.04 -5.75
CA MET A 436 4.74 -21.39 -4.77
C MET A 436 6.03 -22.19 -4.53
N LEU A 437 5.94 -23.51 -4.38
CA LEU A 437 7.12 -24.35 -4.16
C LEU A 437 8.04 -24.37 -5.38
N GLU A 438 7.48 -24.40 -6.60
CA GLU A 438 8.24 -24.34 -7.85
C GLU A 438 8.93 -22.99 -8.03
N ALA A 439 8.20 -21.88 -7.87
CA ALA A 439 8.77 -20.53 -7.97
C ALA A 439 9.88 -20.32 -6.93
N PHE A 440 9.70 -20.79 -5.69
CA PHE A 440 10.77 -20.71 -4.69
C PHE A 440 12.03 -21.47 -5.15
N ARG A 441 11.85 -22.69 -5.67
CA ARG A 441 12.96 -23.51 -6.16
C ARG A 441 13.69 -22.85 -7.34
N ASP A 442 12.97 -22.25 -8.27
CA ASP A 442 13.55 -21.61 -9.45
C ASP A 442 14.43 -20.41 -9.09
N HIS A 443 14.05 -19.65 -8.06
CA HIS A 443 14.80 -18.46 -7.62
C HIS A 443 15.89 -18.77 -6.58
N VAL A 444 15.69 -19.77 -5.72
CA VAL A 444 16.59 -20.05 -4.57
C VAL A 444 17.46 -21.29 -4.80
N GLY A 445 17.08 -22.18 -5.71
CA GLY A 445 17.84 -23.37 -6.11
C GLY A 445 17.51 -24.66 -5.35
N PHE A 446 16.66 -24.61 -4.34
CA PHE A 446 16.23 -25.77 -3.54
C PHE A 446 14.78 -25.65 -3.07
N PRO A 447 14.14 -26.75 -2.62
CA PRO A 447 12.74 -26.73 -2.21
C PRO A 447 12.46 -25.77 -1.05
N GLY A 448 11.40 -24.99 -1.18
CA GLY A 448 10.83 -24.22 -0.08
C GLY A 448 9.91 -25.07 0.81
N SER A 449 9.26 -24.42 1.76
CA SER A 449 8.16 -24.98 2.55
C SER A 449 7.02 -23.99 2.53
N VAL A 450 5.79 -24.47 2.34
CA VAL A 450 4.57 -23.66 2.31
C VAL A 450 3.56 -24.25 3.28
N THR A 451 3.03 -23.40 4.15
CA THR A 451 2.07 -23.72 5.21
C THR A 451 0.74 -23.03 4.96
N PHE A 452 -0.34 -23.67 5.41
CA PHE A 452 -1.66 -23.08 5.46
C PHE A 452 -1.79 -22.25 6.73
N GLU A 453 -2.23 -21.01 6.58
CA GLU A 453 -2.80 -20.23 7.68
C GLU A 453 -4.31 -20.16 7.45
N ASN A 454 -5.07 -20.77 8.38
CA ASN A 454 -6.53 -20.68 8.41
C ASN A 454 -6.99 -19.50 9.26
#